data_AF-A0A945U6K0-F1
#
_entry.id   AF-A0A945U6K0-F1
#
_cell.length_a   1.000
_cell.length_b   1.000
_cell.length_c   1.000
_cell.angle_alpha   90.00
_cell.angle_beta   90.00
_cell.angle_gamma   90.00
#
_symmetry.space_group_name_H-M   'P 1'
#
loop_
_entity.id
_entity.type
_entity.pdbx_description
1 polymer ?
#
loop_
_entity_poly.entity_id
_entity_poly.type
_entity_poly.pdbx_seq_one_letter_code
_entity_poly.pdbx_strand_id
1 'polypeptide(L)'
;MKSAPFSIFKISVYFIILSVFIFPSFGFSSVVDETLAGDAKYAEGKILDAEKHYSTALEMDPGNWRIMRPLAEVKFKLKKYIETKQLVDSILAMEVIKRNTVLVKLDGDTEPFQAEIIDERVLTPDSGKNNMRNYVDGEAAKPVLHYRLFSLKTGREVLTPHKVTKIKYQGVPTRVYAYVQELHAKVENELIRIAGPKGPVKMVALKGGCYQMGSEFGAKSEEPIHEACLNPFKLDIYEVKQRDFQAVMGHNPSRFKGADLPVEMVTWHEAEDYCKKSNKRLPTESEWEFAVRGGTSTEYHWGSEFDASKSNFCDSSCSRNLRSKEFADGFPETAPVGSFPANPYGLYDMTGNVNEWVSDWFEERAYSNNKKDNPKGPVRTNLADRRGGGTQKVYRGGAWQTDANSLRSAWRKGFEGDYRLDGTGFRCAM
;
A
#
# COMPACT_ATOMS: atom_id res chain seq x y z
N MET A 1 1.06 -10.19 -66.37
CA MET A 1 1.12 -10.92 -65.09
C MET A 1 0.61 -10.00 -63.99
N LYS A 2 -0.66 -10.14 -63.60
CA LYS A 2 -1.27 -9.42 -62.47
C LYS A 2 -1.63 -10.50 -61.44
N SER A 3 -0.90 -10.57 -60.34
CA SER A 3 -1.18 -11.48 -59.23
C SER A 3 -2.01 -10.76 -58.16
N ALA A 4 -3.12 -11.39 -57.79
CA ALA A 4 -4.07 -10.96 -56.77
C ALA A 4 -3.47 -11.01 -55.35
N PRO A 5 -3.99 -10.26 -54.37
CA PRO A 5 -3.53 -10.31 -52.99
C PRO A 5 -4.26 -11.42 -52.22
N PHE A 6 -3.48 -12.31 -51.60
CA PHE A 6 -3.98 -13.29 -50.62
C PHE A 6 -4.25 -12.57 -49.28
N SER A 7 -5.53 -12.52 -48.89
CA SER A 7 -5.97 -12.17 -47.54
C SER A 7 -5.90 -13.42 -46.67
N ILE A 8 -5.00 -13.44 -45.68
CA ILE A 8 -4.94 -14.48 -44.65
C ILE A 8 -5.67 -13.94 -43.42
N PHE A 9 -6.88 -14.45 -43.19
CA PHE A 9 -7.65 -14.29 -41.97
C PHE A 9 -6.83 -14.78 -40.77
N LYS A 10 -6.45 -13.85 -39.87
CA LYS A 10 -5.97 -14.21 -38.52
C LYS A 10 -7.16 -14.64 -37.67
N ILE A 11 -7.38 -15.95 -37.55
CA ILE A 11 -8.28 -16.53 -36.57
C ILE A 11 -7.66 -16.30 -35.18
N SER A 12 -8.23 -15.37 -34.43
CA SER A 12 -7.90 -15.17 -33.02
C SER A 12 -8.60 -16.25 -32.20
N VAL A 13 -7.84 -17.25 -31.74
CA VAL A 13 -8.32 -18.25 -30.79
C VAL A 13 -8.41 -17.58 -29.42
N TYR A 14 -9.63 -17.22 -29.03
CA TYR A 14 -9.93 -16.84 -27.65
C TYR A 14 -9.82 -18.09 -26.77
N PHE A 15 -8.79 -18.15 -25.93
CA PHE A 15 -8.75 -19.06 -24.79
C PHE A 15 -9.82 -18.59 -23.79
N ILE A 16 -11.00 -19.19 -23.85
CA ILE A 16 -11.97 -19.14 -22.76
C ILE A 16 -11.38 -20.00 -21.63
N ILE A 17 -10.82 -19.34 -20.61
CA ILE A 17 -10.52 -19.99 -19.34
C ILE A 17 -11.88 -20.33 -18.72
N LEU A 18 -12.36 -21.54 -18.97
CA LEU A 18 -13.50 -22.12 -18.28
C LEU A 18 -13.02 -22.40 -16.85
N SER A 19 -13.24 -21.45 -15.94
CA SER A 19 -13.05 -21.67 -14.50
C SER A 19 -14.07 -22.70 -14.04
N VAL A 20 -13.70 -23.99 -14.11
CA VAL A 20 -14.51 -25.10 -13.62
C VAL A 20 -14.62 -24.94 -12.10
N PHE A 21 -15.77 -24.47 -11.64
CA PHE A 21 -16.07 -24.33 -10.21
C PHE A 21 -16.33 -25.71 -9.59
N ILE A 22 -15.27 -26.34 -9.11
CA ILE A 22 -15.34 -27.63 -8.39
C ILE A 22 -15.88 -27.37 -6.98
N PHE A 23 -16.97 -28.05 -6.62
CA PHE A 23 -17.46 -28.11 -5.24
C PHE A 23 -16.81 -29.32 -4.55
N PRO A 24 -16.02 -29.14 -3.48
CA PRO A 24 -15.40 -30.27 -2.78
C PRO A 24 -16.46 -31.19 -2.12
N SER A 25 -16.14 -32.47 -2.07
CA SER A 25 -17.02 -33.55 -1.58
C SER A 25 -16.32 -34.30 -0.44
N PHE A 26 -16.43 -33.81 0.78
CA PHE A 26 -16.02 -34.56 1.97
C PHE A 26 -17.07 -34.45 3.07
N GLY A 27 -17.28 -35.55 3.79
CA GLY A 27 -18.14 -35.63 4.97
C GLY A 27 -17.32 -36.01 6.21
N PHE A 28 -17.31 -35.10 7.19
CA PHE A 28 -17.67 -35.26 8.61
C PHE A 28 -17.38 -33.91 9.28
N SER A 29 -18.39 -33.38 10.01
CA SER A 29 -18.60 -31.94 10.31
C SER A 29 -18.92 -31.13 9.04
N SER A 30 -19.97 -30.29 9.04
CA SER A 30 -20.18 -29.36 7.93
C SER A 30 -19.25 -28.15 8.13
N VAL A 31 -18.80 -27.52 7.03
CA VAL A 31 -18.00 -26.28 7.08
C VAL A 31 -18.66 -25.24 7.99
N VAL A 32 -20.00 -25.21 8.01
CA VAL A 32 -20.78 -24.32 8.86
C VAL A 32 -20.68 -24.70 10.33
N ASP A 33 -20.74 -25.98 10.68
CA ASP A 33 -20.61 -26.44 12.07
C ASP A 33 -19.26 -26.04 12.65
N GLU A 34 -18.16 -26.25 11.91
CA GLU A 34 -16.82 -25.80 12.33
C GLU A 34 -16.73 -24.27 12.46
N THR A 35 -17.30 -23.53 11.49
CA THR A 35 -17.30 -22.07 11.54
C THR A 35 -18.07 -21.54 12.76
N LEU A 36 -19.21 -22.15 13.10
CA LEU A 36 -20.02 -21.78 14.27
C LEU A 36 -19.35 -22.17 15.58
N ALA A 37 -18.69 -23.34 15.63
CA ALA A 37 -17.88 -23.74 16.77
C ALA A 37 -16.73 -22.74 17.00
N GLY A 38 -16.05 -22.31 15.92
CA GLY A 38 -15.06 -21.25 15.97
C GLY A 38 -15.61 -19.92 16.49
N ASP A 39 -16.76 -19.47 15.96
CA ASP A 39 -17.45 -18.26 16.41
C ASP A 39 -17.80 -18.32 17.92
N ALA A 40 -18.27 -19.48 18.40
CA ALA A 40 -18.58 -19.70 19.81
C ALA A 40 -17.33 -19.67 20.71
N LYS A 41 -16.24 -20.34 20.31
CA LYS A 41 -14.98 -20.32 21.06
C LYS A 41 -14.34 -18.95 21.10
N TYR A 42 -14.44 -18.20 20.01
CA TYR A 42 -13.98 -16.82 19.97
C TYR A 42 -14.78 -15.93 20.94
N ALA A 43 -16.11 -16.09 20.99
CA ALA A 43 -16.96 -15.37 21.95
C ALA A 43 -16.67 -15.72 23.41
N GLU A 44 -16.26 -16.97 23.69
CA GLU A 44 -15.78 -17.42 25.02
C GLU A 44 -14.36 -16.89 25.37
N GLY A 45 -13.66 -16.22 24.45
CA GLY A 45 -12.27 -15.78 24.63
C GLY A 45 -11.22 -16.89 24.45
N LYS A 46 -11.62 -18.08 23.99
CA LYS A 46 -10.73 -19.22 23.75
C LYS A 46 -10.11 -19.14 22.36
N ILE A 47 -9.17 -18.22 22.20
CA ILE A 47 -8.59 -17.84 20.89
C ILE A 47 -7.88 -19.02 20.19
N LEU A 48 -7.16 -19.86 20.92
CA LEU A 48 -6.46 -21.03 20.36
C LEU A 48 -7.44 -22.10 19.84
N ASP A 49 -8.53 -22.36 20.58
CA ASP A 49 -9.56 -23.30 20.16
C ASP A 49 -10.31 -22.78 18.93
N ALA A 50 -10.58 -21.47 18.89
CA ALA A 50 -11.19 -20.82 17.74
C ALA A 50 -10.30 -20.93 16.48
N GLU A 51 -8.97 -20.77 16.62
CA GLU A 51 -8.02 -20.95 15.52
C GLU A 51 -8.15 -22.35 14.91
N LYS A 52 -8.19 -23.38 15.76
CA LYS A 52 -8.27 -24.77 15.31
C LYS A 52 -9.52 -25.02 14.47
N HIS A 53 -10.69 -24.59 14.95
CA HIS A 53 -11.96 -24.74 14.23
C HIS A 53 -11.96 -23.99 12.89
N TYR A 54 -11.51 -22.74 12.87
CA TYR A 54 -11.45 -21.96 11.63
C TYR A 54 -10.43 -22.52 10.63
N SER A 55 -9.28 -23.01 11.08
CA SER A 55 -8.30 -23.68 10.22
C SER A 55 -8.89 -24.94 9.57
N THR A 56 -9.56 -25.81 10.36
CA THR A 56 -10.24 -26.99 9.82
C THR A 56 -11.33 -26.61 8.82
N ALA A 57 -12.13 -25.57 9.12
CA ALA A 57 -13.14 -25.08 8.19
C ALA A 57 -12.54 -24.58 6.87
N LEU A 58 -11.38 -23.89 6.92
CA LEU A 58 -10.70 -23.38 5.73
C LEU A 58 -10.08 -24.49 4.87
N GLU A 59 -9.59 -25.57 5.48
CA GLU A 59 -9.14 -26.77 4.76
C GLU A 59 -10.27 -27.44 3.98
N MET A 60 -11.48 -27.43 4.56
CA MET A 60 -12.68 -28.00 3.93
C MET A 60 -13.25 -27.12 2.80
N ASP A 61 -13.15 -25.80 2.92
CA ASP A 61 -13.64 -24.84 1.92
C ASP A 61 -12.62 -23.70 1.67
N PRO A 62 -11.55 -23.99 0.88
CA PRO A 62 -10.53 -23.00 0.58
C PRO A 62 -11.06 -21.80 -0.19
N GLY A 63 -10.65 -20.60 0.21
CA GLY A 63 -11.07 -19.35 -0.45
C GLY A 63 -12.41 -18.80 0.04
N ASN A 64 -12.99 -19.35 1.10
CA ASN A 64 -14.18 -18.78 1.71
C ASN A 64 -13.84 -17.62 2.66
N TRP A 65 -14.13 -16.38 2.23
CA TRP A 65 -13.82 -15.19 3.03
C TRP A 65 -14.53 -15.15 4.39
N ARG A 66 -15.69 -15.83 4.53
CA ARG A 66 -16.46 -15.92 5.80
C ARG A 66 -15.68 -16.66 6.89
N ILE A 67 -14.73 -17.51 6.50
CA ILE A 67 -13.80 -18.26 7.35
C ILE A 67 -12.47 -17.51 7.48
N MET A 68 -11.92 -17.04 6.35
CA MET A 68 -10.62 -16.37 6.35
C MET A 68 -10.62 -15.08 7.19
N ARG A 69 -11.71 -14.30 7.18
CA ARG A 69 -11.82 -13.07 7.96
C ARG A 69 -11.67 -13.31 9.47
N PRO A 70 -12.52 -14.14 10.13
CA PRO A 70 -12.36 -14.38 11.56
C PRO A 70 -11.08 -15.15 11.89
N LEU A 71 -10.58 -16.03 10.99
CA LEU A 71 -9.28 -16.67 11.18
C LEU A 71 -8.15 -15.64 11.22
N ALA A 72 -8.18 -14.63 10.34
CA ALA A 72 -7.21 -13.54 10.34
C ALA A 72 -7.26 -12.74 11.66
N GLU A 73 -8.45 -12.42 12.18
CA GLU A 73 -8.58 -11.75 13.48
C GLU A 73 -7.98 -12.58 14.63
N VAL A 74 -8.26 -13.89 14.64
CA VAL A 74 -7.73 -14.82 15.63
C VAL A 74 -6.20 -14.90 15.54
N LYS A 75 -5.66 -15.09 14.34
CA LYS A 75 -4.20 -15.14 14.12
C LYS A 75 -3.52 -13.82 14.48
N PHE A 76 -4.17 -12.68 14.23
CA PHE A 76 -3.67 -11.38 14.66
C PHE A 76 -3.56 -11.30 16.19
N LYS A 77 -4.59 -11.72 16.93
CA LYS A 77 -4.56 -11.78 18.40
C LYS A 77 -3.48 -12.71 18.93
N LEU A 78 -3.18 -13.79 18.20
CA LEU A 78 -2.10 -14.73 18.51
C LEU A 78 -0.71 -14.23 18.05
N LYS A 79 -0.61 -13.01 17.51
CA LYS A 79 0.64 -12.40 16.99
C LYS A 79 1.25 -13.17 15.81
N LYS A 80 0.45 -13.96 15.10
CA LYS A 80 0.84 -14.67 13.86
C LYS A 80 0.69 -13.74 12.66
N TYR A 81 1.46 -12.66 12.63
CA TYR A 81 1.25 -11.53 11.69
C TYR A 81 1.46 -11.91 10.22
N ILE A 82 2.45 -12.76 9.91
CA ILE A 82 2.72 -13.21 8.54
C ILE A 82 1.53 -14.01 7.98
N GLU A 83 1.04 -14.99 8.75
CA GLU A 83 -0.13 -15.79 8.37
C GLU A 83 -1.40 -14.93 8.30
N THR A 84 -1.53 -13.94 9.20
CA THR A 84 -2.64 -12.97 9.15
C THR A 84 -2.60 -12.19 7.84
N LYS A 85 -1.42 -11.68 7.44
CA LYS A 85 -1.26 -10.92 6.19
C LYS A 85 -1.69 -11.75 4.98
N GLN A 86 -1.26 -13.01 4.90
CA GLN A 86 -1.61 -13.90 3.78
C GLN A 86 -3.12 -14.09 3.63
N LEU A 87 -3.85 -14.27 4.73
CA LEU A 87 -5.31 -14.38 4.72
C LEU A 87 -5.97 -13.09 4.27
N VAL A 88 -5.52 -11.96 4.81
CA VAL A 88 -6.03 -10.63 4.49
C VAL A 88 -5.78 -10.28 3.01
N ASP A 89 -4.58 -10.54 2.49
CA ASP A 89 -4.22 -10.35 1.07
C ASP A 89 -5.14 -11.17 0.17
N SER A 90 -5.40 -12.42 0.55
CA SER A 90 -6.29 -13.33 -0.20
C SER A 90 -7.73 -12.81 -0.25
N ILE A 91 -8.22 -12.18 0.82
CA ILE A 91 -9.56 -11.56 0.85
C ILE A 91 -9.57 -10.26 0.01
N LEU A 92 -8.53 -9.43 0.11
CA LEU A 92 -8.45 -8.16 -0.64
C LEU A 92 -8.29 -8.36 -2.15
N ALA A 93 -7.78 -9.52 -2.59
CA ALA A 93 -7.71 -9.92 -3.99
C ALA A 93 -9.06 -10.34 -4.60
N MET A 94 -10.10 -10.52 -3.77
CA MET A 94 -11.44 -10.89 -4.25
C MET A 94 -12.21 -9.69 -4.79
N GLU A 95 -13.16 -9.96 -5.68
CA GLU A 95 -14.07 -8.93 -6.20
C GLU A 95 -14.98 -8.37 -5.09
N VAL A 96 -15.13 -7.04 -5.05
CA VAL A 96 -16.03 -6.37 -4.10
C VAL A 96 -17.46 -6.38 -4.66
N ILE A 97 -18.38 -6.99 -3.92
CA ILE A 97 -19.79 -7.11 -4.34
C ILE A 97 -20.69 -6.17 -3.54
N LYS A 98 -21.69 -5.60 -4.23
CA LYS A 98 -22.71 -4.72 -3.62
C LYS A 98 -23.91 -5.49 -3.05
N ARG A 99 -24.21 -6.65 -3.63
CA ARG A 99 -25.24 -7.58 -3.16
C ARG A 99 -24.54 -8.85 -2.70
N ASN A 100 -25.09 -9.53 -1.70
CA ASN A 100 -24.51 -10.77 -1.15
C ASN A 100 -24.81 -11.96 -2.07
N THR A 101 -24.39 -11.85 -3.33
CA THR A 101 -24.66 -12.86 -4.35
C THR A 101 -23.75 -14.05 -4.16
N VAL A 102 -24.35 -15.23 -4.22
CA VAL A 102 -23.69 -16.52 -4.04
C VAL A 102 -24.16 -17.53 -5.07
N LEU A 103 -23.31 -18.51 -5.34
CA LEU A 103 -23.66 -19.68 -6.12
C LEU A 103 -24.03 -20.81 -5.16
N VAL A 104 -25.26 -21.31 -5.28
CA VAL A 104 -25.84 -22.31 -4.37
C VAL A 104 -25.97 -23.63 -5.09
N LYS A 105 -25.51 -24.72 -4.46
CA LYS A 105 -25.72 -26.09 -4.91
C LYS A 105 -26.38 -26.89 -3.80
N LEU A 106 -27.54 -27.47 -4.08
CA LEU A 106 -28.21 -28.40 -3.17
C LEU A 106 -27.74 -29.83 -3.44
N ASP A 107 -27.65 -30.63 -2.39
CA ASP A 107 -27.34 -32.05 -2.52
C ASP A 107 -28.47 -32.75 -3.29
N GLY A 108 -28.12 -33.37 -4.43
CA GLY A 108 -29.06 -34.02 -5.34
C GLY A 108 -29.41 -33.20 -6.59
N ASP A 109 -29.15 -31.90 -6.61
CA ASP A 109 -29.35 -31.06 -7.80
C ASP A 109 -28.15 -31.14 -8.76
N THR A 110 -28.45 -31.23 -10.06
CA THR A 110 -27.43 -31.31 -11.12
C THR A 110 -26.78 -29.97 -11.42
N GLU A 111 -27.50 -28.85 -11.26
CA GLU A 111 -27.01 -27.52 -11.60
C GLU A 111 -27.07 -26.55 -10.41
N PRO A 112 -25.99 -25.79 -10.14
CA PRO A 112 -26.05 -24.72 -9.17
C PRO A 112 -26.88 -23.54 -9.68
N PHE A 113 -27.48 -22.77 -8.77
CA PHE A 113 -28.22 -21.55 -9.11
C PHE A 113 -27.66 -20.34 -8.37
N GLN A 114 -27.86 -19.14 -8.95
CA GLN A 114 -27.48 -17.89 -8.29
C GLN A 114 -28.58 -17.43 -7.32
N ALA A 115 -28.16 -17.04 -6.12
CA ALA A 115 -29.03 -16.49 -5.10
C ALA A 115 -28.36 -15.35 -4.34
N GLU A 116 -29.15 -14.55 -3.65
CA GLU A 116 -28.68 -13.59 -2.66
C GLU A 116 -28.94 -14.12 -1.24
N ILE A 117 -27.93 -14.06 -0.36
CA ILE A 117 -28.11 -14.43 1.05
C ILE A 117 -28.86 -13.32 1.76
N ILE A 118 -30.05 -13.64 2.28
CA ILE A 118 -30.81 -12.76 3.17
C ILE A 118 -30.41 -13.02 4.62
N ASP A 119 -30.32 -14.30 5.02
CA ASP A 119 -29.94 -14.70 6.38
C ASP A 119 -29.26 -16.08 6.37
N GLU A 120 -28.24 -16.23 7.21
CA GLU A 120 -27.46 -17.47 7.38
C GLU A 120 -27.82 -18.22 8.66
N ARG A 121 -28.69 -17.67 9.53
CA ARG A 121 -28.94 -18.23 10.87
C ARG A 121 -30.42 -18.43 11.18
N VAL A 122 -31.21 -18.80 10.18
CA VAL A 122 -32.62 -19.08 10.40
C VAL A 122 -32.77 -20.44 11.06
N LEU A 123 -33.31 -20.46 12.28
CA LEU A 123 -33.66 -21.68 12.99
C LEU A 123 -35.10 -22.03 12.66
N THR A 124 -35.32 -23.19 12.06
CA THR A 124 -36.65 -23.76 11.90
C THR A 124 -36.72 -25.12 12.59
N PRO A 125 -37.88 -25.51 13.14
CA PRO A 125 -38.09 -26.89 13.56
C PRO A 125 -37.87 -27.81 12.36
N ASP A 126 -37.16 -28.92 12.53
CA ASP A 126 -37.02 -29.92 11.48
C ASP A 126 -38.43 -30.34 11.05
N SER A 127 -38.77 -30.14 9.78
CA SER A 127 -40.10 -30.42 9.25
C SER A 127 -40.27 -31.93 9.09
N GLY A 128 -40.29 -32.66 10.21
CA GLY A 128 -40.85 -33.99 10.25
C GLY A 128 -42.30 -33.87 9.81
N LYS A 129 -42.60 -34.37 8.59
CA LYS A 129 -43.92 -34.37 7.95
C LYS A 129 -45.04 -34.22 8.98
N ASN A 130 -45.78 -33.10 8.94
CA ASN A 130 -46.87 -32.79 9.86
C ASN A 130 -47.91 -33.93 9.91
N ASN A 131 -47.68 -34.92 10.75
CA ASN A 131 -48.67 -35.91 11.14
C ASN A 131 -49.03 -35.61 12.60
N MET A 132 -50.32 -35.70 12.91
CA MET A 132 -50.88 -35.34 14.21
C MET A 132 -50.28 -36.16 15.38
N ARG A 133 -49.55 -37.24 15.07
CA ARG A 133 -48.76 -38.07 16.02
C ARG A 133 -47.54 -37.36 16.61
N ASN A 134 -46.88 -36.45 15.89
CA ASN A 134 -45.70 -35.75 16.42
C ASN A 134 -46.04 -34.84 17.62
N TYR A 135 -47.31 -34.44 17.77
CA TYR A 135 -47.80 -33.65 18.91
C TYR A 135 -48.08 -34.51 20.16
N VAL A 136 -48.24 -35.82 20.00
CA VAL A 136 -48.69 -36.74 21.06
C VAL A 136 -47.55 -37.63 21.58
N ASP A 137 -46.59 -38.00 20.71
CA ASP A 137 -45.62 -39.07 21.00
C ASP A 137 -44.12 -38.66 20.99
N GLY A 138 -43.73 -37.42 20.66
CA GLY A 138 -42.34 -37.11 20.26
C GLY A 138 -41.62 -36.02 21.05
N GLU A 139 -40.34 -36.26 21.36
CA GLU A 139 -39.37 -35.22 21.77
C GLU A 139 -39.40 -34.05 20.77
N ALA A 140 -39.34 -32.81 21.27
CA ALA A 140 -39.30 -31.63 20.42
C ALA A 140 -38.16 -31.74 19.39
N ALA A 141 -38.50 -31.69 18.10
CA ALA A 141 -37.51 -31.77 17.02
C ALA A 141 -36.44 -30.68 17.22
N LYS A 142 -35.16 -31.09 17.26
CA LYS A 142 -34.05 -30.15 17.46
C LYS A 142 -34.07 -29.11 16.34
N PRO A 143 -33.92 -27.81 16.65
CA PRO A 143 -33.94 -26.77 15.64
C PRO A 143 -32.77 -26.96 14.66
N VAL A 144 -33.06 -26.86 13.36
CA VAL A 144 -32.09 -27.03 12.27
C VAL A 144 -31.78 -25.67 11.66
N LEU A 145 -30.50 -25.41 11.41
CA LEU A 145 -30.03 -24.17 10.82
C LEU A 145 -30.24 -24.16 9.30
N HIS A 146 -30.85 -23.10 8.80
CA HIS A 146 -31.19 -22.90 7.40
C HIS A 146 -30.62 -21.59 6.86
N TYR A 147 -30.27 -21.63 5.56
CA TYR A 147 -30.06 -20.44 4.78
C TYR A 147 -31.40 -19.92 4.28
N ARG A 148 -31.60 -18.61 4.42
CA ARG A 148 -32.66 -17.87 3.74
C ARG A 148 -32.08 -17.17 2.53
N LEU A 149 -32.45 -17.68 1.36
CA LEU A 149 -31.87 -17.31 0.07
C LEU A 149 -32.94 -16.69 -0.84
N PHE A 150 -32.59 -15.63 -1.56
CA PHE A 150 -33.43 -15.09 -2.63
C PHE A 150 -32.92 -15.58 -3.98
N SER A 151 -33.66 -16.46 -4.65
CA SER A 151 -33.27 -17.01 -5.96
C SER A 151 -33.38 -15.94 -7.04
N LEU A 152 -32.26 -15.56 -7.66
CA LEU A 152 -32.26 -14.55 -8.73
C LEU A 152 -32.94 -15.03 -10.02
N LYS A 153 -33.00 -16.36 -10.23
CA LYS A 153 -33.68 -16.97 -11.38
C LYS A 153 -35.20 -16.96 -11.24
N THR A 154 -35.71 -17.28 -10.04
CA THR A 154 -37.16 -17.46 -9.83
C THR A 154 -37.83 -16.25 -9.17
N GLY A 155 -37.06 -15.33 -8.59
CA GLY A 155 -37.57 -14.18 -7.84
C GLY A 155 -38.27 -14.57 -6.54
N ARG A 156 -38.00 -15.76 -6.00
CA ARG A 156 -38.62 -16.30 -4.79
C ARG A 156 -37.60 -16.55 -3.69
N GLU A 157 -38.07 -16.43 -2.46
CA GLU A 157 -37.33 -16.85 -1.27
C GLU A 157 -37.33 -18.38 -1.15
N VAL A 158 -36.18 -18.95 -0.78
CA VAL A 158 -35.97 -20.37 -0.58
C VAL A 158 -35.27 -20.57 0.75
N LEU A 159 -35.82 -21.45 1.60
CA LEU A 159 -35.21 -21.87 2.84
C LEU A 159 -34.58 -23.25 2.64
N THR A 160 -33.27 -23.37 2.86
CA THR A 160 -32.55 -24.64 2.65
C THR A 160 -31.68 -24.99 3.86
N PRO A 161 -31.72 -26.23 4.37
CA PRO A 161 -30.90 -26.62 5.51
C PRO A 161 -29.40 -26.52 5.18
N HIS A 162 -28.58 -26.10 6.13
CA HIS A 162 -27.14 -25.96 5.93
C HIS A 162 -26.47 -27.27 5.49
N LYS A 163 -26.91 -28.39 6.05
CA LYS A 163 -26.33 -29.71 5.80
C LYS A 163 -26.40 -30.16 4.34
N VAL A 164 -27.42 -29.70 3.61
CA VAL A 164 -27.67 -30.09 2.21
C VAL A 164 -27.36 -28.97 1.23
N THR A 165 -26.85 -27.82 1.71
CA THR A 165 -26.64 -26.61 0.92
C THR A 165 -25.16 -26.25 0.90
N LYS A 166 -24.54 -26.25 -0.28
CA LYS A 166 -23.19 -25.73 -0.50
C LYS A 166 -23.27 -24.34 -1.12
N ILE A 167 -22.61 -23.39 -0.49
CA ILE A 167 -22.58 -21.99 -0.93
C ILE A 167 -21.16 -21.62 -1.34
N LYS A 168 -21.02 -21.00 -2.50
CA LYS A 168 -19.78 -20.36 -2.94
C LYS A 168 -20.00 -18.85 -3.08
N TYR A 169 -19.27 -18.07 -2.29
CA TYR A 169 -19.32 -16.62 -2.37
C TYR A 169 -18.67 -16.14 -3.67
N GLN A 170 -19.35 -15.22 -4.37
CA GLN A 170 -18.81 -14.64 -5.62
C GLN A 170 -17.83 -13.50 -5.36
N GLY A 171 -17.86 -12.91 -4.16
CA GLY A 171 -16.97 -11.84 -3.77
C GLY A 171 -17.19 -11.43 -2.31
N VAL A 172 -16.59 -10.30 -1.93
CA VAL A 172 -16.56 -9.81 -0.55
C VAL A 172 -17.47 -8.58 -0.43
N PRO A 173 -18.39 -8.55 0.56
CA PRO A 173 -19.23 -7.37 0.79
C PRO A 173 -18.39 -6.14 1.14
N THR A 174 -18.80 -4.95 0.67
CA THR A 174 -18.06 -3.68 0.90
C THR A 174 -17.67 -3.44 2.36
N ARG A 175 -18.59 -3.73 3.31
CA ARG A 175 -18.32 -3.55 4.76
C ARG A 175 -17.20 -4.47 5.25
N VAL A 176 -17.19 -5.72 4.77
CA VAL A 176 -16.17 -6.70 5.15
C VAL A 176 -14.84 -6.31 4.53
N TYR A 177 -14.85 -5.88 3.26
CA TYR A 177 -13.66 -5.40 2.58
C TYR A 177 -13.00 -4.24 3.34
N ALA A 178 -13.79 -3.22 3.73
CA ALA A 178 -13.28 -2.09 4.51
C ALA A 178 -12.70 -2.51 5.87
N TYR A 179 -13.36 -3.45 6.58
CA TYR A 179 -12.83 -3.99 7.83
C TYR A 179 -11.49 -4.72 7.64
N VAL A 180 -11.39 -5.51 6.57
CA VAL A 180 -10.18 -6.27 6.22
C VAL A 180 -9.05 -5.33 5.82
N GLN A 181 -9.33 -4.20 5.15
CA GLN A 181 -8.35 -3.15 4.88
C GLN A 181 -7.79 -2.53 6.17
N GLU A 182 -8.63 -2.29 7.18
CA GLU A 182 -8.17 -1.78 8.47
C GLU A 182 -7.26 -2.80 9.19
N LEU A 183 -7.64 -4.09 9.16
CA LEU A 183 -6.82 -5.16 9.71
C LEU A 183 -5.49 -5.30 8.95
N HIS A 184 -5.50 -5.16 7.62
CA HIS A 184 -4.28 -5.15 6.80
C HIS A 184 -3.30 -4.08 7.28
N ALA A 185 -3.75 -2.83 7.41
CA ALA A 185 -2.92 -1.74 7.87
C ALA A 185 -2.33 -1.97 9.28
N LYS A 186 -3.11 -2.59 10.18
CA LYS A 186 -2.63 -2.97 11.52
C LYS A 186 -1.54 -4.03 11.45
N VAL A 187 -1.75 -5.08 10.67
CA VAL A 187 -0.78 -6.18 10.48
C VAL A 187 0.52 -5.66 9.89
N GLU A 188 0.45 -4.80 8.87
CA GLU A 188 1.63 -4.24 8.23
C GLU A 188 2.44 -3.35 9.18
N ASN A 189 1.79 -2.48 9.95
CA ASN A 189 2.47 -1.68 10.97
C ASN A 189 3.16 -2.56 12.04
N GLU A 190 2.56 -3.69 12.39
CA GLU A 190 3.16 -4.67 13.31
C GLU A 190 4.37 -5.38 12.69
N LEU A 191 4.28 -5.79 11.42
CA LEU A 191 5.40 -6.38 10.69
C LEU A 191 6.57 -5.41 10.55
N ILE A 192 6.30 -4.13 10.26
CA ILE A 192 7.33 -3.08 10.18
C ILE A 192 7.98 -2.86 11.55
N ARG A 193 7.19 -2.84 12.62
CA ARG A 193 7.69 -2.74 14.00
C ARG A 193 8.62 -3.91 14.35
N ILE A 194 8.23 -5.14 14.01
CA ILE A 194 9.02 -6.34 14.27
C ILE A 194 10.31 -6.35 13.46
N ALA A 195 10.27 -5.87 12.20
CA ALA A 195 11.46 -5.78 11.36
C ALA A 195 12.53 -4.88 12.01
N GLY A 196 12.10 -3.75 12.59
CA GLY A 196 12.93 -2.84 13.38
C GLY A 196 14.19 -2.32 12.67
N PRO A 197 15.01 -1.52 13.36
CA PRO A 197 16.27 -1.05 12.79
C PRO A 197 17.29 -2.19 12.64
N LYS A 198 17.96 -2.27 11.48
CA LYS A 198 18.99 -3.30 11.20
C LYS A 198 20.42 -2.84 11.54
N GLY A 199 20.56 -1.93 12.51
CA GLY A 199 21.83 -1.33 12.93
C GLY A 199 21.91 0.17 12.64
N PRO A 200 23.10 0.78 12.77
CA PRO A 200 23.26 2.22 12.59
C PRO A 200 22.97 2.63 11.13
N VAL A 201 22.28 3.76 10.97
CA VAL A 201 22.01 4.35 9.66
C VAL A 201 23.34 4.76 9.02
N LYS A 202 23.61 4.22 7.83
CA LYS A 202 24.83 4.53 7.08
C LYS A 202 24.73 5.94 6.48
N MET A 203 25.83 6.70 6.58
CA MET A 203 25.97 8.03 6.01
C MET A 203 27.22 8.11 5.14
N VAL A 204 27.15 8.89 4.07
CA VAL A 204 28.32 9.27 3.25
C VAL A 204 28.92 10.54 3.82
N ALA A 205 30.26 10.57 3.97
CA ALA A 205 31.00 11.79 4.29
C ALA A 205 31.36 12.53 3.01
N LEU A 206 30.82 13.74 2.87
CA LEU A 206 31.06 14.62 1.75
C LEU A 206 32.08 15.67 2.17
N LYS A 207 33.10 15.88 1.33
CA LYS A 207 34.19 16.83 1.62
C LYS A 207 33.74 18.30 1.60
N GLY A 208 32.54 18.57 1.08
CA GLY A 208 32.11 19.92 0.75
C GLY A 208 32.93 20.51 -0.40
N GLY A 209 32.94 21.82 -0.50
CA GLY A 209 33.51 22.56 -1.62
C GLY A 209 32.49 23.50 -2.26
N CYS A 210 32.92 24.20 -3.31
CA CYS A 210 32.07 25.12 -4.05
C CYS A 210 31.53 24.47 -5.31
N TYR A 211 30.26 24.73 -5.64
CA TYR A 211 29.62 24.28 -6.86
C TYR A 211 28.64 25.33 -7.37
N GLN A 212 28.24 25.19 -8.64
CA GLN A 212 27.22 26.04 -9.26
C GLN A 212 25.84 25.46 -8.96
N MET A 213 25.07 26.17 -8.14
CA MET A 213 23.71 25.81 -7.72
C MET A 213 22.67 26.46 -8.62
N GLY A 214 21.64 25.71 -9.00
CA GLY A 214 20.56 26.16 -9.89
C GLY A 214 20.66 25.68 -11.34
N SER A 215 19.77 26.18 -12.19
CA SER A 215 19.68 25.83 -13.61
C SER A 215 19.01 26.94 -14.42
N GLU A 216 19.37 27.05 -15.70
CA GLU A 216 18.71 27.91 -16.70
C GLU A 216 17.61 27.18 -17.48
N PHE A 217 17.46 25.86 -17.30
CA PHE A 217 16.52 25.03 -18.06
C PHE A 217 15.19 24.77 -17.32
N GLY A 218 15.09 25.24 -16.08
CA GLY A 218 14.00 24.93 -15.16
C GLY A 218 13.03 26.07 -14.89
N ALA A 219 12.44 26.06 -13.68
CA ALA A 219 11.60 27.15 -13.22
C ALA A 219 12.45 28.39 -12.86
N LYS A 220 11.84 29.58 -12.91
CA LYS A 220 12.50 30.84 -12.49
C LYS A 220 13.04 30.82 -11.06
N SER A 221 12.47 29.98 -10.20
CA SER A 221 12.97 29.80 -8.83
C SER A 221 14.33 29.10 -8.76
N GLU A 222 14.75 28.43 -9.82
CA GLU A 222 16.05 27.75 -9.97
C GLU A 222 17.13 28.71 -10.49
N GLU A 223 16.76 29.96 -10.82
CA GLU A 223 17.64 31.02 -11.30
C GLU A 223 17.90 32.10 -10.23
N PRO A 224 19.05 32.81 -10.30
CA PRO A 224 20.16 32.56 -11.20
C PRO A 224 21.02 31.37 -10.71
N ILE A 225 21.82 30.82 -11.63
CA ILE A 225 22.95 29.98 -11.25
C ILE A 225 23.90 30.81 -10.39
N HIS A 226 24.26 30.30 -9.22
CA HIS A 226 25.14 30.99 -8.28
C HIS A 226 26.08 30.01 -7.58
N GLU A 227 27.23 30.51 -7.14
CA GLU A 227 28.21 29.69 -6.43
C GLU A 227 27.81 29.52 -4.95
N ALA A 228 27.72 28.27 -4.51
CA ALA A 228 27.49 27.90 -3.11
C ALA A 228 28.66 27.04 -2.60
N CYS A 229 29.23 27.42 -1.46
CA CYS A 229 30.37 26.75 -0.84
C CYS A 229 29.96 26.09 0.47
N LEU A 230 30.22 24.79 0.60
CA LEU A 230 29.81 23.98 1.74
C LEU A 230 31.01 23.48 2.53
N ASN A 231 30.88 23.47 3.86
CA ASN A 231 31.79 22.75 4.73
C ASN A 231 31.60 21.22 4.56
N PRO A 232 32.56 20.40 5.02
CA PRO A 232 32.35 18.96 5.08
C PRO A 232 31.13 18.61 5.95
N PHE A 233 30.31 17.68 5.47
CA PHE A 233 29.11 17.22 6.15
C PHE A 233 28.88 15.74 5.86
N LYS A 234 27.96 15.11 6.58
CA LYS A 234 27.49 13.76 6.27
C LYS A 234 26.03 13.77 5.85
N LEU A 235 25.66 12.87 4.95
CA LEU A 235 24.28 12.69 4.50
C LEU A 235 23.90 11.21 4.54
N ASP A 236 22.67 10.91 4.95
CA ASP A 236 22.13 9.55 4.91
C ASP A 236 22.16 8.99 3.48
N ILE A 237 22.63 7.74 3.35
CA ILE A 237 22.80 7.08 2.04
C ILE A 237 21.46 6.89 1.32
N TYR A 238 20.41 6.68 2.10
CA TYR A 238 19.06 6.42 1.65
C TYR A 238 18.10 7.42 2.31
N GLU A 239 16.92 7.55 1.74
CA GLU A 239 15.75 8.10 2.45
C GLU A 239 15.50 7.31 3.76
N VAL A 240 14.92 7.98 4.76
CA VAL A 240 14.59 7.33 6.04
C VAL A 240 13.58 6.20 5.80
N LYS A 241 13.92 4.99 6.22
CA LYS A 241 13.04 3.82 6.09
C LYS A 241 11.90 3.86 7.09
N GLN A 242 10.76 3.27 6.74
CA GLN A 242 9.59 3.19 7.64
C GLN A 242 9.88 2.49 8.96
N ARG A 243 10.66 1.40 8.95
CA ARG A 243 11.01 0.67 10.18
C ARG A 243 11.87 1.51 11.15
N ASP A 244 12.75 2.35 10.61
CA ASP A 244 13.65 3.18 11.40
C ASP A 244 12.85 4.36 11.97
N PHE A 245 12.00 4.99 11.14
CA PHE A 245 11.07 6.02 11.58
C PHE A 245 10.14 5.53 12.70
N GLN A 246 9.49 4.38 12.50
CA GLN A 246 8.54 3.84 13.47
C GLN A 246 9.21 3.46 14.80
N ALA A 247 10.45 2.99 14.76
CA ALA A 247 11.21 2.67 15.97
C ALA A 247 11.52 3.91 16.82
N VAL A 248 11.81 5.05 16.18
CA VAL A 248 12.14 6.31 16.86
C VAL A 248 10.90 7.11 17.27
N MET A 249 9.88 7.15 16.40
CA MET A 249 8.71 8.01 16.56
C MET A 249 7.53 7.31 17.22
N GLY A 250 7.48 5.97 17.19
CA GLY A 250 6.42 5.16 17.78
C GLY A 250 5.18 4.97 16.88
N HIS A 251 5.12 5.63 15.72
CA HIS A 251 4.06 5.48 14.72
C HIS A 251 4.63 5.46 13.31
N ASN A 252 3.82 5.01 12.34
CA ASN A 252 4.17 5.02 10.91
C ASN A 252 3.03 5.66 10.10
N PRO A 253 3.20 6.91 9.63
CA PRO A 253 2.17 7.63 8.88
C PRO A 253 2.08 7.23 7.41
N SER A 254 3.03 6.45 6.89
CA SER A 254 3.10 6.06 5.49
C SER A 254 1.77 5.49 4.96
N ARG A 255 1.35 5.94 3.78
CA ARG A 255 0.28 5.34 3.01
C ARG A 255 0.69 3.96 2.46
N PHE A 256 1.88 3.86 1.89
CA PHE A 256 2.38 2.62 1.28
C PHE A 256 3.19 1.88 2.31
N LYS A 257 2.83 0.64 2.66
CA LYS A 257 3.45 -0.05 3.79
C LYS A 257 4.57 -0.98 3.35
N GLY A 258 5.75 -0.82 3.96
CA GLY A 258 6.86 -1.73 3.77
C GLY A 258 8.08 -1.33 4.61
N ALA A 259 8.69 -2.30 5.30
CA ALA A 259 9.76 -2.00 6.26
C ALA A 259 10.99 -1.33 5.64
N ASP A 260 11.29 -1.66 4.38
CA ASP A 260 12.42 -1.12 3.61
C ASP A 260 11.99 -0.05 2.59
N LEU A 261 10.72 0.35 2.56
CA LEU A 261 10.25 1.53 1.80
C LEU A 261 10.65 2.83 2.53
N PRO A 262 10.78 3.96 1.80
CA PRO A 262 10.90 5.26 2.43
C PRO A 262 9.67 5.57 3.27
N VAL A 263 9.87 6.28 4.38
CA VAL A 263 8.76 6.88 5.10
C VAL A 263 8.22 8.06 4.29
N GLU A 264 6.91 8.09 4.10
CA GLU A 264 6.19 9.17 3.43
C GLU A 264 4.94 9.55 4.23
N MET A 265 4.15 10.50 3.73
CA MET A 265 3.07 11.13 4.50
C MET A 265 3.58 11.75 5.79
N VAL A 266 4.82 12.22 5.82
CA VAL A 266 5.43 12.92 6.96
C VAL A 266 5.39 14.42 6.76
N THR A 267 5.03 15.14 7.83
CA THR A 267 5.16 16.59 7.87
C THR A 267 6.63 16.99 7.98
N TRP A 268 6.96 18.23 7.63
CA TRP A 268 8.31 18.76 7.83
C TRP A 268 8.71 18.72 9.31
N HIS A 269 7.76 18.98 10.21
CA HIS A 269 7.97 18.96 11.65
C HIS A 269 8.32 17.57 12.18
N GLU A 270 7.66 16.51 11.71
CA GLU A 270 8.01 15.14 12.07
C GLU A 270 9.36 14.71 11.51
N ALA A 271 9.68 15.13 10.28
CA ALA A 271 10.99 14.88 9.67
C ALA A 271 12.11 15.53 10.50
N GLU A 272 11.91 16.79 10.90
CA GLU A 272 12.85 17.51 11.77
C GLU A 272 12.97 16.86 13.16
N ASP A 273 11.86 16.49 13.79
CA ASP A 273 11.85 15.83 15.10
C ASP A 273 12.54 14.46 15.06
N TYR A 274 12.31 13.66 14.02
CA TYR A 274 13.00 12.39 13.82
C TYR A 274 14.52 12.60 13.71
N CYS A 275 14.98 13.53 12.87
CA CYS A 275 16.41 13.76 12.72
C CYS A 275 17.01 14.23 14.06
N LYS A 276 16.35 15.13 14.79
CA LYS A 276 16.79 15.58 16.13
C LYS A 276 16.89 14.42 17.13
N LYS A 277 15.86 13.58 17.24
CA LYS A 277 15.86 12.38 18.10
C LYS A 277 16.95 11.38 17.71
N SER A 278 17.35 11.38 16.45
CA SER A 278 18.43 10.55 15.91
C SER A 278 19.81 11.22 16.00
N ASN A 279 19.95 12.34 16.72
CA ASN A 279 21.18 13.16 16.81
C ASN A 279 21.71 13.66 15.45
N LYS A 280 20.78 14.01 14.56
CA LYS A 280 21.02 14.54 13.21
C LYS A 280 20.19 15.80 12.99
N ARG A 281 20.18 16.30 11.76
CA ARG A 281 19.33 17.40 11.29
C ARG A 281 18.83 17.11 9.87
N LEU A 282 17.87 17.90 9.37
CA LEU A 282 17.62 17.93 7.93
C LEU A 282 18.81 18.59 7.20
N PRO A 283 19.14 18.16 5.96
CA PRO A 283 20.12 18.85 5.13
C PRO A 283 19.63 20.26 4.79
N THR A 284 20.54 21.17 4.48
CA THR A 284 20.16 22.40 3.79
C THR A 284 19.82 22.12 2.33
N GLU A 285 19.10 23.02 1.70
CA GLU A 285 18.78 22.92 0.27
C GLU A 285 20.05 22.79 -0.58
N SER A 286 21.09 23.56 -0.26
CA SER A 286 22.36 23.52 -0.98
C SER A 286 23.17 22.27 -0.69
N GLU A 287 23.14 21.75 0.54
CA GLU A 287 23.74 20.44 0.84
C GLU A 287 23.08 19.33 0.04
N TRP A 288 21.76 19.36 -0.08
CA TRP A 288 20.99 18.38 -0.85
C TRP A 288 21.33 18.46 -2.34
N GLU A 289 21.36 19.66 -2.94
CA GLU A 289 21.67 19.81 -4.36
C GLU A 289 23.13 19.47 -4.69
N PHE A 290 24.08 19.86 -3.82
CA PHE A 290 25.48 19.42 -3.95
C PHE A 290 25.57 17.89 -3.94
N ALA A 291 24.83 17.26 -3.04
CA ALA A 291 24.84 15.83 -2.85
C ALA A 291 24.24 15.07 -4.04
N VAL A 292 23.08 15.49 -4.59
CA VAL A 292 22.47 14.81 -5.75
C VAL A 292 23.36 14.89 -6.98
N ARG A 293 23.99 16.06 -7.23
CA ARG A 293 24.83 16.30 -8.41
C ARG A 293 26.04 15.38 -8.48
N GLY A 294 26.54 14.87 -7.34
CA GLY A 294 27.64 13.90 -7.36
C GLY A 294 28.92 14.42 -8.03
N GLY A 295 29.14 15.74 -8.01
CA GLY A 295 30.26 16.39 -8.69
C GLY A 295 30.03 16.73 -10.16
N THR A 296 28.85 16.48 -10.73
CA THR A 296 28.49 16.93 -12.08
C THR A 296 27.81 18.30 -12.06
N SER A 297 27.73 18.94 -13.23
CA SER A 297 26.96 20.18 -13.45
C SER A 297 25.75 19.95 -14.37
N THR A 298 25.37 18.70 -14.58
CA THR A 298 24.32 18.29 -15.52
C THR A 298 22.93 18.35 -14.89
N GLU A 299 21.88 18.28 -15.71
CA GLU A 299 20.49 18.31 -15.21
C GLU A 299 20.16 17.09 -14.35
N TYR A 300 20.67 15.91 -14.67
CA TYR A 300 20.62 14.72 -13.81
C TYR A 300 22.02 14.31 -13.40
N HIS A 301 22.18 13.62 -12.28
CA HIS A 301 23.50 13.19 -11.80
C HIS A 301 24.20 12.18 -12.72
N TRP A 302 23.49 11.63 -13.70
CA TRP A 302 24.01 10.71 -14.72
C TRP A 302 24.21 11.36 -16.09
N GLY A 303 23.78 12.61 -16.31
CA GLY A 303 23.90 13.28 -17.60
C GLY A 303 22.82 14.34 -17.84
N SER A 304 22.81 14.89 -19.06
CA SER A 304 21.85 15.94 -19.44
C SER A 304 20.49 15.38 -19.90
N GLU A 305 20.44 14.12 -20.32
CA GLU A 305 19.22 13.46 -20.78
C GLU A 305 18.62 12.58 -19.69
N PHE A 306 17.29 12.50 -19.67
CA PHE A 306 16.57 11.67 -18.72
C PHE A 306 16.75 10.18 -19.03
N ASP A 307 17.03 9.38 -17.99
CA ASP A 307 17.16 7.93 -18.08
C ASP A 307 16.20 7.28 -17.09
N ALA A 308 15.09 6.76 -17.61
CA ALA A 308 14.04 6.13 -16.81
C ALA A 308 14.50 4.90 -16.03
N SER A 309 15.63 4.28 -16.40
CA SER A 309 16.16 3.10 -15.68
C SER A 309 16.84 3.44 -14.35
N LYS A 310 17.01 4.74 -14.05
CA LYS A 310 17.80 5.23 -12.91
C LYS A 310 16.97 5.95 -11.83
N SER A 311 15.65 5.95 -11.95
CA SER A 311 14.78 6.68 -11.03
C SER A 311 13.41 5.99 -10.93
N ASN A 312 12.79 6.08 -9.76
CA ASN A 312 11.37 5.79 -9.59
C ASN A 312 10.56 7.06 -9.89
N PHE A 313 9.60 6.98 -10.83
CA PHE A 313 8.78 8.11 -11.25
C PHE A 313 7.44 7.65 -11.81
N CYS A 314 6.57 8.59 -12.20
CA CYS A 314 5.25 8.22 -12.69
C CYS A 314 5.33 7.64 -14.11
N ASP A 315 5.47 6.33 -14.18
CA ASP A 315 5.65 5.52 -15.39
C ASP A 315 4.35 4.83 -15.83
N SER A 316 4.43 3.84 -16.73
CA SER A 316 3.24 3.18 -17.30
C SER A 316 2.37 2.46 -16.26
N SER A 317 2.94 2.08 -15.12
CA SER A 317 2.26 1.42 -14.01
C SER A 317 1.64 2.39 -13.00
N CYS A 318 2.06 3.67 -13.04
CA CYS A 318 1.50 4.75 -12.25
C CYS A 318 0.02 5.02 -12.60
N SER A 319 -0.78 5.33 -11.58
CA SER A 319 -2.21 5.63 -11.72
C SER A 319 -2.52 7.10 -12.05
N ARG A 320 -1.51 7.99 -12.07
CA ARG A 320 -1.70 9.42 -12.32
C ARG A 320 -1.77 9.73 -13.82
N ASN A 321 -2.46 10.81 -14.17
CA ASN A 321 -2.65 11.22 -15.57
C ASN A 321 -1.36 11.70 -16.26
N LEU A 322 -0.34 12.11 -15.48
CA LEU A 322 0.95 12.58 -15.99
C LEU A 322 1.91 11.44 -16.37
N ARG A 323 1.47 10.18 -16.25
CA ARG A 323 2.32 9.02 -16.47
C ARG A 323 2.96 8.98 -17.84
N SER A 324 4.24 8.58 -17.88
CA SER A 324 4.86 8.15 -19.15
C SER A 324 4.35 6.76 -19.51
N LYS A 325 3.87 6.56 -20.75
CA LYS A 325 3.41 5.24 -21.21
C LYS A 325 4.53 4.36 -21.75
N GLU A 326 5.72 4.93 -21.94
CA GLU A 326 6.83 4.29 -22.66
C GLU A 326 7.78 3.54 -21.72
N PHE A 327 7.77 3.89 -20.44
CA PHE A 327 8.71 3.39 -19.45
C PHE A 327 8.01 2.54 -18.39
N ALA A 328 8.77 1.61 -17.82
CA ALA A 328 8.40 0.78 -16.69
C ALA A 328 9.62 0.60 -15.78
N ASP A 329 9.59 1.18 -14.59
CA ASP A 329 10.64 1.07 -13.56
C ASP A 329 10.41 -0.15 -12.62
N GLY A 330 9.21 -0.75 -12.70
CA GLY A 330 8.82 -1.94 -11.94
C GLY A 330 8.08 -1.63 -10.64
N PHE A 331 7.83 -0.36 -10.32
CA PHE A 331 7.19 0.09 -9.09
C PHE A 331 6.04 1.07 -9.38
N PRO A 332 4.77 0.67 -9.19
CA PRO A 332 3.63 1.57 -9.40
C PRO A 332 3.53 2.73 -8.39
N GLU A 333 4.28 2.62 -7.29
CA GLU A 333 4.30 3.51 -6.12
C GLU A 333 5.75 3.60 -5.60
N THR A 334 5.97 3.91 -4.32
CA THR A 334 7.33 3.94 -3.73
C THR A 334 8.06 2.60 -3.88
N ALA A 335 9.36 2.66 -4.17
CA ALA A 335 10.24 1.51 -4.25
C ALA A 335 11.02 1.33 -2.93
N PRO A 336 11.48 0.11 -2.60
CA PRO A 336 12.46 -0.08 -1.54
C PRO A 336 13.68 0.81 -1.76
N VAL A 337 14.16 1.46 -0.70
CA VAL A 337 15.31 2.35 -0.85
C VAL A 337 16.55 1.57 -1.31
N GLY A 338 17.30 2.14 -2.24
CA GLY A 338 18.44 1.53 -2.89
C GLY A 338 18.09 0.66 -4.10
N SER A 339 16.85 0.72 -4.59
CA SER A 339 16.42 0.02 -5.80
C SER A 339 17.08 0.55 -7.08
N PHE A 340 17.48 1.83 -7.10
CA PHE A 340 18.09 2.47 -8.26
C PHE A 340 19.60 2.70 -8.06
N PRO A 341 20.39 2.88 -9.13
CA PRO A 341 21.82 3.09 -9.00
C PRO A 341 22.16 4.33 -8.17
N ALA A 342 23.18 4.21 -7.32
CA ALA A 342 23.72 5.36 -6.61
C ALA A 342 24.36 6.38 -7.56
N ASN A 343 24.35 7.65 -7.15
CA ASN A 343 25.12 8.70 -7.79
C ASN A 343 26.64 8.55 -7.51
N PRO A 344 27.52 9.37 -8.12
CA PRO A 344 28.96 9.25 -7.92
C PRO A 344 29.46 9.42 -6.48
N TYR A 345 28.64 9.96 -5.57
CA TYR A 345 28.93 10.03 -4.13
C TYR A 345 28.44 8.82 -3.34
N GLY A 346 27.81 7.85 -3.98
CA GLY A 346 27.27 6.66 -3.31
C GLY A 346 25.93 6.89 -2.62
N LEU A 347 25.21 7.96 -2.98
CA LEU A 347 23.87 8.26 -2.48
C LEU A 347 22.83 7.67 -3.43
N TYR A 348 21.82 7.01 -2.86
CA TYR A 348 20.76 6.34 -3.60
C TYR A 348 19.49 7.16 -3.58
N ASP A 349 18.65 6.97 -4.60
CA ASP A 349 17.31 7.54 -4.71
C ASP A 349 17.27 9.07 -4.54
N MET A 350 18.38 9.77 -4.84
CA MET A 350 18.42 11.24 -4.82
C MET A 350 17.56 11.86 -5.93
N THR A 351 17.11 11.03 -6.87
CA THR A 351 16.26 11.40 -7.99
C THR A 351 15.13 10.37 -8.06
N GLY A 352 13.92 10.78 -7.69
CA GLY A 352 12.73 9.94 -7.69
C GLY A 352 12.37 9.36 -6.32
N ASN A 353 11.52 8.33 -6.33
CA ASN A 353 10.99 7.65 -5.14
C ASN A 353 10.10 8.56 -4.27
N VAL A 354 10.66 9.37 -3.38
CA VAL A 354 9.91 10.41 -2.66
C VAL A 354 10.62 11.76 -2.68
N ASN A 355 9.84 12.84 -2.68
CA ASN A 355 10.41 14.17 -2.48
C ASN A 355 11.00 14.24 -1.07
N GLU A 356 12.09 14.96 -0.90
CA GLU A 356 12.78 15.03 0.37
C GLU A 356 12.71 16.41 1.00
N TRP A 357 12.17 16.49 2.22
CA TRP A 357 12.22 17.71 3.02
C TRP A 357 13.66 18.13 3.30
N VAL A 358 13.93 19.42 3.14
CA VAL A 358 15.18 20.08 3.58
C VAL A 358 14.88 21.16 4.62
N SER A 359 15.91 21.70 5.26
CA SER A 359 15.75 22.63 6.39
C SER A 359 15.13 23.98 6.00
N ASP A 360 15.36 24.38 4.75
CA ASP A 360 15.21 25.73 4.24
C ASP A 360 13.74 26.13 4.03
N TRP A 361 13.46 27.41 4.24
CA TRP A 361 12.20 28.01 3.81
C TRP A 361 12.22 28.27 2.31
N PHE A 362 11.10 28.02 1.65
CA PHE A 362 10.98 28.30 0.23
C PHE A 362 10.77 29.79 -0.02
N GLU A 363 11.56 30.34 -0.93
CA GLU A 363 11.36 31.65 -1.52
C GLU A 363 11.80 31.61 -2.98
N GLU A 364 10.94 32.13 -3.85
CA GLU A 364 11.13 32.07 -5.31
C GLU A 364 12.41 32.78 -5.74
N ARG A 365 12.77 33.90 -5.10
CA ARG A 365 13.97 34.70 -5.42
C ARG A 365 15.15 34.45 -4.49
N ALA A 366 15.15 33.33 -3.75
CA ALA A 366 16.20 33.04 -2.78
C ALA A 366 17.60 33.05 -3.40
N TYR A 367 17.75 32.54 -4.63
CA TYR A 367 19.04 32.37 -5.28
C TYR A 367 19.71 33.69 -5.65
N SER A 368 18.95 34.76 -5.92
CA SER A 368 19.52 36.08 -6.23
C SER A 368 20.22 36.74 -5.04
N ASN A 369 19.83 36.38 -3.81
CA ASN A 369 20.33 37.00 -2.58
C ASN A 369 20.97 35.98 -1.63
N ASN A 370 21.28 34.79 -2.12
CA ASN A 370 21.77 33.72 -1.26
C ASN A 370 23.20 33.99 -0.80
N LYS A 371 23.51 33.61 0.43
CA LYS A 371 24.90 33.67 0.92
C LYS A 371 25.72 32.60 0.23
N LYS A 372 26.95 32.95 -0.15
CA LYS A 372 27.89 32.00 -0.77
C LYS A 372 28.27 30.86 0.19
N ASP A 373 28.67 31.19 1.41
CA ASP A 373 29.23 30.22 2.35
C ASP A 373 28.16 29.61 3.26
N ASN A 374 27.98 28.29 3.18
CA ASN A 374 27.02 27.47 3.92
C ASN A 374 25.61 28.09 3.96
N PRO A 375 24.99 28.35 2.79
CA PRO A 375 23.62 28.87 2.72
C PRO A 375 22.64 27.99 3.51
N LYS A 376 21.75 28.66 4.25
CA LYS A 376 20.67 28.04 5.05
C LYS A 376 19.28 28.52 4.61
N GLY A 377 19.23 29.09 3.40
CA GLY A 377 18.03 29.66 2.84
C GLY A 377 17.62 30.97 3.51
N PRO A 378 16.45 31.51 3.11
CA PRO A 378 15.92 32.75 3.66
C PRO A 378 15.50 32.59 5.12
N VAL A 379 15.75 33.65 5.90
CA VAL A 379 15.39 33.69 7.32
C VAL A 379 13.99 34.28 7.48
N ARG A 380 13.11 33.54 8.14
CA ARG A 380 11.78 34.02 8.52
C ARG A 380 11.91 35.07 9.64
N THR A 381 11.95 36.34 9.26
CA THR A 381 12.08 37.46 10.21
C THR A 381 10.76 37.89 10.84
N ASN A 382 9.62 37.57 10.21
CA ASN A 382 8.27 37.83 10.73
C ASN A 382 7.29 36.73 10.27
N LEU A 383 6.44 36.23 11.18
CA LEU A 383 5.45 35.19 10.88
C LEU A 383 4.39 35.64 9.86
N ALA A 384 4.10 36.94 9.81
CA ALA A 384 3.13 37.56 8.90
C ALA A 384 3.75 38.01 7.56
N ASP A 385 5.08 38.04 7.46
CA ASP A 385 5.74 38.44 6.23
C ASP A 385 5.78 37.25 5.25
N ARG A 386 5.29 37.50 4.04
CA ARG A 386 5.42 36.57 2.90
C ARG A 386 6.73 36.83 2.12
N ARG A 387 7.51 37.85 2.49
CA ARG A 387 8.88 38.11 2.02
C ARG A 387 9.87 37.55 3.05
N GLY A 388 10.92 36.82 2.62
CA GLY A 388 11.89 36.19 3.52
C GLY A 388 11.54 34.75 3.97
N GLY A 389 11.20 33.86 3.05
CA GLY A 389 10.81 32.46 3.36
C GLY A 389 9.32 32.33 3.70
N GLY A 390 8.50 32.28 2.65
CA GLY A 390 7.04 32.40 2.74
C GLY A 390 6.37 31.05 2.99
N THR A 391 5.81 30.84 4.19
CA THR A 391 4.86 29.77 4.64
C THR A 391 5.15 28.31 4.29
N GLN A 392 6.16 28.03 3.47
CA GLN A 392 6.42 26.77 2.82
C GLN A 392 7.87 26.37 3.05
N LYS A 393 8.08 25.07 3.20
CA LYS A 393 9.40 24.46 3.26
C LYS A 393 9.77 23.92 1.90
N VAL A 394 11.07 23.89 1.63
CA VAL A 394 11.58 23.32 0.39
C VAL A 394 11.53 21.79 0.48
N TYR A 395 11.12 21.14 -0.60
CA TYR A 395 11.48 19.75 -0.86
C TYR A 395 12.14 19.62 -2.23
N ARG A 396 12.89 18.53 -2.41
CA ARG A 396 13.71 18.25 -3.60
C ARG A 396 13.57 16.81 -4.09
N GLY A 397 14.06 16.52 -5.31
CA GLY A 397 14.29 15.16 -5.82
C GLY A 397 13.19 14.54 -6.68
N GLY A 398 11.95 15.05 -6.61
CA GLY A 398 10.79 14.43 -7.26
C GLY A 398 10.37 13.15 -6.55
N ALA A 399 9.36 12.44 -7.08
CA ALA A 399 8.79 11.25 -6.45
C ALA A 399 8.20 10.28 -7.49
N TRP A 400 7.76 9.11 -7.02
CA TRP A 400 7.05 8.08 -7.81
C TRP A 400 5.83 8.61 -8.59
N GLN A 401 5.27 9.74 -8.17
CA GLN A 401 4.11 10.37 -8.80
C GLN A 401 4.43 11.64 -9.60
N THR A 402 5.71 11.94 -9.84
CA THR A 402 6.14 13.10 -10.64
C THR A 402 6.69 12.69 -12.01
N ASP A 403 6.87 13.67 -12.89
CA ASP A 403 7.43 13.50 -14.22
C ASP A 403 8.97 13.68 -14.22
N ALA A 404 9.59 13.43 -15.38
CA ALA A 404 11.03 13.58 -15.59
C ALA A 404 11.56 14.99 -15.25
N ASN A 405 10.77 16.04 -15.50
CA ASN A 405 11.20 17.40 -15.23
C ASN A 405 11.39 17.68 -13.72
N SER A 406 10.61 17.00 -12.88
CA SER A 406 10.70 17.14 -11.42
C SER A 406 11.90 16.40 -10.81
N LEU A 407 12.59 15.59 -11.62
CA LEU A 407 13.72 14.74 -11.22
C LEU A 407 15.08 15.40 -11.47
N ARG A 408 15.11 16.61 -12.03
CA ARG A 408 16.36 17.33 -12.26
C ARG A 408 17.02 17.72 -10.94
N SER A 409 18.34 17.71 -10.90
CA SER A 409 19.17 18.04 -9.74
C SER A 409 18.87 19.44 -9.18
N ALA A 410 18.59 20.40 -10.06
CA ALA A 410 18.24 21.78 -9.71
C ALA A 410 16.76 21.98 -9.33
N TRP A 411 15.90 21.00 -9.64
CA TRP A 411 14.47 21.15 -9.40
C TRP A 411 14.19 21.36 -7.91
N ARG A 412 13.33 22.34 -7.63
CA ARG A 412 12.97 22.75 -6.27
C ARG A 412 11.53 23.20 -6.23
N LYS A 413 10.86 22.97 -5.11
CA LYS A 413 9.49 23.44 -4.90
C LYS A 413 9.21 23.68 -3.42
N GLY A 414 8.31 24.63 -3.16
CA GLY A 414 7.79 24.92 -1.83
C GLY A 414 6.49 24.17 -1.55
N PHE A 415 6.34 23.68 -0.33
CA PHE A 415 5.06 23.14 0.16
C PHE A 415 4.85 23.40 1.64
N GLU A 416 3.59 23.36 2.07
CA GLU A 416 3.25 23.65 3.46
C GLU A 416 3.77 22.57 4.39
N GLY A 417 4.55 22.98 5.39
CA GLY A 417 5.25 22.04 6.29
C GLY A 417 4.34 21.21 7.18
N ASP A 418 3.10 21.66 7.38
CA ASP A 418 2.07 20.99 8.20
C ASP A 418 1.27 19.92 7.41
N TYR A 419 1.40 19.89 6.10
CA TYR A 419 0.64 19.01 5.23
C TYR A 419 1.43 17.72 4.92
N ARG A 420 0.69 16.63 4.66
CA ARG A 420 1.23 15.32 4.33
C ARG A 420 0.95 14.99 2.87
N LEU A 421 1.94 14.43 2.18
CA LEU A 421 1.80 13.92 0.82
C LEU A 421 2.38 12.50 0.75
N ASP A 422 1.74 11.65 -0.04
CA ASP A 422 2.12 10.26 -0.29
C ASP A 422 3.35 10.10 -1.20
N GLY A 423 4.00 11.20 -1.55
CA GLY A 423 5.28 11.21 -2.26
C GLY A 423 6.26 12.19 -1.63
N THR A 424 6.18 12.42 -0.31
CA THR A 424 7.13 13.27 0.41
C THR A 424 7.62 12.56 1.67
N GLY A 425 8.92 12.29 1.69
CA GLY A 425 9.70 11.80 2.80
C GLY A 425 10.87 12.74 3.10
N PHE A 426 12.00 12.18 3.52
CA PHE A 426 13.22 12.92 3.86
C PHE A 426 14.42 12.00 4.09
N ARG A 427 15.60 12.61 4.14
CA ARG A 427 16.83 12.01 4.68
C ARG A 427 17.50 12.97 5.66
N CYS A 428 18.35 12.48 6.56
CA CYS A 428 19.03 13.32 7.53
C CYS A 428 20.50 13.61 7.14
N ALA A 429 21.02 14.70 7.68
CA ALA A 429 22.41 15.14 7.58
C ALA A 429 23.04 15.32 8.97
N MET A 430 24.37 15.39 9.03
CA MET A 430 25.15 15.68 10.23
C MET A 430 26.29 16.65 9.92
#